data_AF-A0A376KYW3-F1
#
_entry.id   AF-A0A376KYW3-F1
#
_cell.length_a   1.000
_cell.length_b   1.000
_cell.length_c   1.000
_cell.angle_alpha   90.00
_cell.angle_beta   90.00
_cell.angle_gamma   90.00
#
_symmetry.space_group_name_H-M   'P 1'
#
loop_
_entity.id
_entity.type
_entity.pdbx_description
1 polymer ?
#
loop_
_entity_poly.entity_id
_entity_poly.type
_entity_poly.pdbx_seq_one_letter_code
_entity_poly.pdbx_strand_id
1 'polypeptide(L)'
;MLDYLDRNRFDEVYKGPGDNFFGTLSASRPEIYPIYWSQAQMQARQSEEMANAQSFLNRLWTFESDGKQWFNPDVSVIYPDRIRRRPPGTTSKGLGAHTDSGALERWLLPAYQRVFANVFNGNLAQYDPLACGTSYGS
;
A
#
# COMPACT_ATOMS: atom_id res chain seq x y z
N MET A 1 -13.27 1.15 18.10
CA MET A 1 -11.80 0.95 18.15
C MET A 1 -11.33 0.70 19.56
N LEU A 2 -11.59 1.59 20.52
CA LEU A 2 -11.18 1.38 21.93
C LEU A 2 -11.75 0.07 22.48
N ASP A 3 -13.04 -0.19 22.25
CA ASP A 3 -13.66 -1.47 22.62
C ASP A 3 -12.98 -2.70 22.00
N TYR A 4 -12.43 -2.57 20.80
CA TYR A 4 -11.69 -3.66 20.16
C TYR A 4 -10.34 -3.87 20.86
N LEU A 5 -9.65 -2.80 21.27
CA LEU A 5 -8.40 -2.90 22.03
C LEU A 5 -8.65 -3.58 23.38
N ASP A 6 -9.69 -3.14 24.09
CA ASP A 6 -10.02 -3.62 25.43
C ASP A 6 -10.44 -5.10 25.40
N ARG A 7 -11.35 -5.48 24.48
CA ARG A 7 -11.79 -6.88 24.32
C ARG A 7 -10.64 -7.83 23.96
N ASN A 8 -9.64 -7.34 23.22
CA ASN A 8 -8.48 -8.13 22.84
C ASN A 8 -7.28 -7.96 23.77
N ARG A 9 -7.44 -7.25 24.91
CA ARG A 9 -6.37 -6.99 25.89
C ARG A 9 -5.09 -6.46 25.23
N PHE A 10 -5.26 -5.54 24.27
CA PHE A 10 -4.17 -5.09 23.40
C PHE A 10 -2.97 -4.59 24.19
N ASP A 11 -3.18 -3.81 25.25
CA ASP A 11 -2.09 -3.24 26.06
C ASP A 11 -1.29 -4.31 26.83
N GLU A 12 -1.86 -5.50 27.06
CA GLU A 12 -1.14 -6.63 27.70
C GLU A 12 -0.34 -7.45 26.69
N VAL A 13 -0.82 -7.54 25.45
CA VAL A 13 -0.25 -8.37 24.39
C VAL A 13 0.80 -7.61 23.57
N TYR A 14 0.58 -6.31 23.35
CA TYR A 14 1.45 -5.48 22.53
C TYR A 14 2.71 -5.11 23.31
N LYS A 15 3.85 -5.67 22.87
CA LYS A 15 5.17 -5.44 23.49
C LYS A 15 6.00 -4.34 22.81
N GLY A 16 5.36 -3.49 22.01
CA GLY A 16 6.08 -2.56 21.15
C GLY A 16 6.51 -3.20 19.83
N PRO A 17 7.09 -2.41 18.91
CA PRO A 17 7.69 -2.97 17.70
C PRO A 17 8.90 -3.82 18.12
N GLY A 18 8.96 -5.08 17.66
CA GLY A 18 10.10 -5.97 17.89
C GLY A 18 11.36 -5.56 17.11
N ASP A 19 11.30 -4.42 16.39
CA ASP A 19 12.29 -3.90 15.48
C ASP A 19 12.32 -2.36 15.49
N ASN A 20 13.49 -1.79 15.21
CA ASN A 20 13.73 -0.34 15.21
C ASN A 20 13.34 0.35 13.88
N PHE A 21 12.44 -0.23 13.07
CA PHE A 21 12.16 0.27 11.71
C PHE A 21 11.63 1.71 11.69
N PHE A 22 10.97 2.16 12.77
CA PHE A 22 10.51 3.54 12.95
C PHE A 22 10.89 4.12 14.32
N GLY A 23 12.03 3.69 14.89
CA GLY A 23 12.41 3.98 16.27
C GLY A 23 12.51 5.48 16.60
N THR A 24 11.50 6.03 17.26
CA THR A 24 11.54 7.14 18.25
C THR A 24 10.12 7.50 18.71
N LEU A 25 9.42 6.59 19.40
CA LEU A 25 8.15 6.91 20.06
C LEU A 25 8.18 6.38 21.50
N SER A 26 8.37 7.30 22.44
CA SER A 26 8.29 7.11 23.91
C SER A 26 6.84 7.05 24.42
N ALA A 27 5.86 6.81 23.54
CA ALA A 27 4.46 6.75 23.89
C ALA A 27 4.07 5.32 24.30
N SER A 28 3.28 5.19 25.37
CA SER A 28 2.74 3.90 25.84
C SER A 28 1.85 3.20 24.81
N ARG A 29 1.30 3.94 23.84
CA ARG A 29 0.55 3.43 22.69
C ARG A 29 1.15 3.95 21.38
N PRO A 30 1.28 3.11 20.34
CA PRO A 30 1.87 3.54 19.08
C PRO A 30 0.91 4.46 18.30
N GLU A 31 1.45 5.32 17.42
CA GLU A 31 0.62 6.06 16.44
C GLU A 31 0.03 5.14 15.37
N ILE A 32 0.73 4.05 15.03
CA ILE A 32 0.32 3.04 14.06
C ILE A 32 0.06 1.74 14.82
N TYR A 33 -1.20 1.30 14.83
CA TYR A 33 -1.60 0.09 15.53
C TYR A 33 -1.49 -1.13 14.61
N PRO A 34 -0.76 -2.19 15.00
CA PRO A 34 -0.68 -3.45 14.24
C PRO A 34 -1.96 -4.27 14.41
N ILE A 35 -3.09 -3.69 14.02
CA ILE A 35 -4.42 -4.29 14.08
C ILE A 35 -4.93 -4.40 12.66
N TYR A 36 -5.36 -5.60 12.29
CA TYR A 36 -5.66 -5.94 10.91
C TYR A 36 -7.11 -6.36 10.71
N TRP A 37 -7.75 -6.94 11.72
CA TRP A 37 -8.98 -7.73 11.59
C TRP A 37 -10.17 -7.21 12.39
N SER A 38 -10.16 -5.94 12.79
CA SER A 38 -11.35 -5.39 13.45
C SER A 38 -12.56 -5.42 12.52
N GLN A 39 -13.76 -5.61 13.08
CA GLN A 39 -15.00 -5.61 12.29
C GLN A 39 -15.12 -4.35 11.41
N ALA A 40 -14.78 -3.17 11.97
CA ALA A 40 -14.79 -1.93 11.22
C ALA A 40 -13.84 -1.96 10.00
N GLN A 41 -12.63 -2.50 10.14
CA GLN A 41 -11.69 -2.66 9.02
C GLN A 41 -12.23 -3.64 7.98
N MET A 42 -12.73 -4.80 8.41
CA MET A 42 -13.22 -5.83 7.48
C MET A 42 -14.47 -5.37 6.73
N GLN A 43 -15.42 -4.74 7.42
CA GLN A 43 -16.61 -4.17 6.80
C GLN A 43 -16.26 -3.08 5.78
N ALA A 44 -15.34 -2.17 6.10
CA ALA A 44 -14.92 -1.14 5.17
C ALA A 44 -14.20 -1.72 3.93
N ARG A 45 -13.41 -2.79 4.07
CA ARG A 45 -12.71 -3.42 2.95
C ARG A 45 -13.64 -4.18 2.00
N GLN A 46 -14.69 -4.80 2.53
CA GLN A 46 -15.64 -5.60 1.76
C GLN A 46 -16.93 -4.84 1.38
N SER A 47 -17.00 -3.54 1.66
CA SER A 47 -18.19 -2.74 1.35
C SER A 47 -18.33 -2.53 -0.16
N GLU A 48 -19.57 -2.36 -0.62
CA GLU A 48 -19.87 -2.13 -2.04
C GLU A 48 -19.26 -0.80 -2.52
N GLU A 49 -19.26 0.23 -1.67
CA GLU A 49 -18.67 1.53 -1.96
C GLU A 49 -17.16 1.42 -2.19
N MET A 50 -16.47 0.61 -1.39
CA MET A 50 -15.04 0.34 -1.57
C MET A 50 -14.78 -0.41 -2.88
N ALA A 51 -15.58 -1.43 -3.18
CA ALA A 51 -15.47 -2.19 -4.43
C ALA A 51 -15.65 -1.28 -5.66
N ASN A 52 -16.66 -0.40 -5.64
CA ASN A 52 -16.93 0.55 -6.71
C ASN A 52 -15.77 1.56 -6.89
N ALA A 53 -15.25 2.11 -5.79
CA ALA A 53 -14.12 3.03 -5.83
C ALA A 53 -12.84 2.36 -6.36
N GLN A 54 -12.56 1.12 -5.91
CA GLN A 54 -11.41 0.34 -6.37
C GLN A 54 -11.52 -0.01 -7.86
N SER A 55 -12.68 -0.50 -8.32
CA SER A 55 -12.92 -0.75 -9.75
C SER A 55 -12.70 0.52 -10.58
N PHE A 56 -13.27 1.64 -10.16
CA PHE A 56 -13.08 2.93 -10.84
C PHE A 56 -11.60 3.32 -10.97
N LEU A 57 -10.83 3.27 -9.87
CA LEU A 57 -9.42 3.64 -9.87
C LEU A 57 -8.57 2.66 -10.70
N ASN A 58 -8.85 1.36 -10.61
CA ASN A 58 -8.16 0.33 -11.38
C ASN A 58 -8.37 0.51 -12.89
N ARG A 59 -9.54 0.99 -13.32
CA ARG A 59 -9.87 1.26 -14.73
C ARG A 59 -9.21 2.53 -15.29
N LEU A 60 -8.53 3.33 -14.47
CA LEU A 60 -7.66 4.41 -14.95
C LEU A 60 -6.36 3.87 -15.57
N TRP A 61 -5.99 2.63 -15.26
CA TRP A 61 -4.82 1.98 -15.83
C TRP A 61 -5.13 1.38 -17.20
N THR A 62 -4.11 1.31 -18.06
CA THR A 62 -4.14 0.45 -19.24
C THR A 62 -3.86 -0.98 -18.79
N PHE A 63 -4.92 -1.68 -18.35
CA PHE A 63 -4.84 -3.05 -17.80
C PHE A 63 -4.90 -4.15 -18.87
N GLU A 64 -5.12 -3.79 -20.13
CA GLU A 64 -5.06 -4.68 -21.30
C GLU A 64 -4.07 -4.12 -22.32
N SER A 65 -3.14 -4.96 -22.77
CA SER A 65 -2.21 -4.66 -23.86
C SER A 65 -1.74 -5.95 -24.52
N ASP A 66 -1.40 -5.89 -25.81
CA ASP A 66 -0.85 -7.03 -26.57
C ASP A 66 -1.69 -8.32 -26.50
N GLY A 67 -3.02 -8.16 -26.49
CA GLY A 67 -3.97 -9.27 -26.40
C GLY A 67 -4.00 -9.97 -25.03
N LYS A 68 -3.37 -9.38 -24.01
CA LYS A 68 -3.34 -9.89 -22.64
C LYS A 68 -3.98 -8.91 -21.68
N GLN A 69 -4.79 -9.45 -20.78
CA GLN A 69 -5.27 -8.75 -19.59
C GLN A 69 -4.30 -8.97 -18.42
N TRP A 70 -3.74 -7.89 -17.86
CA TRP A 70 -2.73 -7.95 -16.80
C TRP A 70 -3.32 -8.16 -15.41
N PHE A 71 -4.53 -7.64 -15.17
CA PHE A 71 -5.33 -7.92 -13.98
C PHE A 71 -6.83 -7.73 -14.25
N ASN A 72 -7.67 -8.27 -13.38
CA ASN A 72 -9.11 -7.98 -13.40
C ASN A 72 -9.37 -6.65 -12.66
N PRO A 73 -9.79 -5.57 -13.34
CA PRO A 73 -9.95 -4.28 -12.68
C PRO A 73 -11.10 -4.26 -11.68
N ASP A 74 -12.09 -5.16 -11.82
CA ASP A 74 -13.31 -5.16 -11.01
C ASP A 74 -13.20 -6.00 -9.74
N VAL A 75 -12.07 -6.66 -9.51
CA VAL A 75 -11.84 -7.48 -8.31
C VAL A 75 -10.48 -7.15 -7.71
N SER A 76 -10.51 -6.46 -6.57
CA SER A 76 -9.30 -6.21 -5.77
C SER A 76 -9.18 -7.23 -4.65
N VAL A 77 -7.96 -7.66 -4.36
CA VAL A 77 -7.68 -8.52 -3.20
C VAL A 77 -7.82 -7.74 -1.90
N ILE A 78 -8.30 -8.38 -0.84
CA ILE A 78 -8.24 -7.81 0.51
C ILE A 78 -6.77 -7.75 0.92
N TYR A 79 -6.24 -6.54 1.05
CA TYR A 79 -4.92 -6.26 1.60
C TYR A 79 -5.05 -5.72 3.04
N PRO A 80 -4.85 -6.55 4.08
CA PRO A 80 -5.05 -6.12 5.46
C PRO A 80 -3.90 -5.24 5.92
N ASP A 81 -4.15 -3.92 5.97
CA ASP A 81 -3.21 -2.96 6.54
C ASP A 81 -3.64 -2.47 7.94
N ARG A 82 -2.70 -1.86 8.62
CA ARG A 82 -2.75 -1.26 9.95
C ARG A 82 -3.63 -0.01 9.97
N ILE A 83 -3.89 0.50 11.16
CA ILE A 83 -4.61 1.76 11.37
C ILE A 83 -3.70 2.78 12.04
N ARG A 84 -3.77 4.03 11.56
CA ARG A 84 -3.05 5.15 12.18
C ARG A 84 -4.03 6.00 12.98
N ARG A 85 -3.70 6.30 14.24
CA ARG A 85 -4.47 7.20 15.10
C ARG A 85 -3.53 8.17 15.79
N ARG A 86 -3.80 9.47 15.61
CA ARG A 86 -3.06 10.57 16.25
C ARG A 86 -4.01 11.35 17.15
N PRO A 87 -4.01 11.11 18.47
CA PRO A 87 -4.79 11.90 19.41
C PRO A 87 -4.43 13.40 19.35
N PRO A 88 -5.34 14.30 19.76
CA PRO A 88 -5.01 15.71 19.93
C PRO A 88 -3.74 15.90 20.77
N GLY A 89 -2.85 16.82 20.37
CA GLY A 89 -1.58 17.06 21.05
C GLY A 89 -0.44 16.12 20.67
N THR A 90 -0.64 15.16 19.76
CA THR A 90 0.45 14.30 19.26
C THR A 90 1.47 15.12 18.49
N THR A 91 2.74 15.09 18.95
CA THR A 91 3.88 15.65 18.22
C THR A 91 4.60 14.54 17.46
N SER A 92 4.86 14.76 16.17
CA SER A 92 5.54 13.80 15.31
C SER A 92 6.59 14.52 14.49
N LYS A 93 7.76 13.89 14.29
CA LYS A 93 8.78 14.37 13.34
C LYS A 93 8.36 14.18 11.88
N GLY A 94 7.18 13.59 11.64
CA GLY A 94 6.72 13.20 10.32
C GLY A 94 7.51 12.02 9.77
N LEU A 95 7.36 11.79 8.46
CA LEU A 95 8.12 10.81 7.71
C LEU A 95 8.77 11.55 6.55
N GLY A 96 10.06 11.31 6.29
CA GLY A 96 10.75 11.91 5.15
C GLY A 96 10.09 11.52 3.82
N ALA A 97 10.31 12.30 2.76
CA ALA A 97 9.81 11.94 1.44
C ALA A 97 10.41 10.59 1.00
N HIS A 98 9.53 9.67 0.59
CA HIS A 98 9.89 8.32 0.17
C HIS A 98 8.86 7.78 -0.82
N THR A 99 9.19 6.68 -1.50
CA THR A 99 8.28 5.89 -2.32
C THR A 99 8.29 4.45 -1.82
N ASP A 100 7.12 3.82 -1.75
CA ASP A 100 6.99 2.40 -1.45
C ASP A 100 7.16 1.54 -2.71
N SER A 101 6.90 0.23 -2.59
CA SER A 101 6.94 -0.74 -3.70
C SER A 101 8.30 -0.78 -4.41
N GLY A 102 9.35 -1.06 -3.65
CA GLY A 102 10.71 -1.26 -4.14
C GLY A 102 11.59 -0.01 -4.05
N ALA A 103 12.86 -0.24 -3.74
CA ALA A 103 13.94 0.74 -3.78
C ALA A 103 14.95 0.29 -4.83
N LEU A 104 16.03 -0.39 -4.43
CA LEU A 104 17.07 -0.89 -5.34
C LEU A 104 16.51 -1.81 -6.43
N GLU A 105 15.43 -2.52 -6.14
CA GLU A 105 14.70 -3.39 -7.06
C GLU A 105 14.25 -2.64 -8.33
N ARG A 106 13.93 -1.35 -8.24
CA ARG A 106 13.52 -0.52 -9.39
C ARG A 106 14.62 -0.40 -10.45
N TRP A 107 15.87 -0.59 -10.05
CA TRP A 107 17.03 -0.60 -10.95
C TRP A 107 17.46 -2.01 -11.31
N LEU A 108 17.38 -2.97 -10.39
CA LEU A 108 18.01 -4.28 -10.60
C LEU A 108 17.07 -5.37 -11.09
N LEU A 109 15.77 -5.31 -10.79
CA LEU A 109 14.86 -6.39 -11.18
C LEU A 109 14.52 -6.29 -12.67
N PRO A 110 14.59 -7.42 -13.43
CA PRO A 110 14.19 -7.44 -14.84
C PRO A 110 12.75 -6.96 -15.08
N ALA A 111 11.85 -7.20 -14.12
CA ALA A 111 10.48 -6.70 -14.21
C ALA A 111 10.42 -5.17 -14.21
N TYR A 112 11.15 -4.50 -13.30
CA TYR A 112 11.20 -3.03 -13.27
C TYR A 112 11.97 -2.44 -14.45
N GLN A 113 13.00 -3.14 -14.94
CA GLN A 113 13.69 -2.76 -16.17
C GLN A 113 12.72 -2.70 -17.36
N ARG A 114 11.75 -3.63 -17.46
CA ARG A 114 10.70 -3.55 -18.49
C ARG A 114 9.73 -2.40 -18.24
N VAL A 115 9.24 -2.24 -17.01
CA VAL A 115 8.29 -1.15 -16.67
C VAL A 115 8.88 0.23 -16.99
N PHE A 116 10.16 0.44 -16.69
CA PHE A 116 10.85 1.73 -16.86
C PHE A 116 11.76 1.77 -18.09
N ALA A 117 11.64 0.86 -19.04
CA ALA A 117 12.57 0.80 -20.17
C ALA A 117 12.58 2.08 -21.01
N ASN A 118 11.43 2.73 -21.22
CA ASN A 118 11.36 4.05 -21.88
C ASN A 118 12.02 5.18 -21.07
N VAL A 119 12.15 5.01 -19.76
CA VAL A 119 12.94 5.92 -18.92
C VAL A 119 14.43 5.64 -19.11
N PHE A 120 14.84 4.38 -19.04
CA PHE A 120 16.25 3.99 -19.12
C PHE A 120 16.85 4.13 -20.52
N ASN A 121 16.04 4.08 -21.59
CA ASN A 121 16.49 4.27 -22.97
C ASN A 121 16.42 5.73 -23.47
N GLY A 122 15.95 6.67 -22.64
CA GLY A 122 15.86 8.10 -22.96
C GLY A 122 14.58 8.54 -23.67
N ASN A 123 13.68 7.62 -24.04
CA ASN A 123 12.40 7.94 -24.70
C ASN A 123 11.32 8.35 -23.68
N LEU A 124 11.61 9.35 -22.84
CA LEU A 124 10.74 9.75 -21.71
C LEU A 124 9.31 10.11 -22.14
N ALA A 125 9.13 10.69 -23.33
CA ALA A 125 7.82 11.04 -23.87
C ALA A 125 6.93 9.80 -24.15
N GLN A 126 7.50 8.61 -24.20
CA GLN A 126 6.78 7.34 -24.40
C GLN A 126 6.57 6.57 -23.08
N TYR A 127 7.05 7.08 -21.95
CA TYR A 127 6.77 6.46 -20.66
C TYR A 127 5.37 6.86 -20.17
N ASP A 128 4.53 5.85 -19.97
CA ASP A 128 3.20 6.02 -19.38
C ASP A 128 3.18 5.39 -17.98
N PRO A 129 3.01 6.18 -16.90
CA PRO A 129 2.91 5.64 -15.55
C PRO A 129 1.64 4.82 -15.29
N LEU A 130 0.63 4.88 -16.18
CA LEU A 130 -0.63 4.14 -16.07
C LEU A 130 -0.64 2.88 -16.93
N ALA A 131 0.44 2.55 -17.64
CA ALA A 131 0.54 1.33 -18.42
C ALA A 131 0.86 0.11 -17.54
N CYS A 132 0.05 -0.95 -17.64
CA CYS A 132 0.33 -2.22 -16.98
C CYS A 132 1.05 -3.16 -17.93
N GLY A 133 2.20 -3.68 -17.47
CA GLY A 133 2.96 -4.70 -18.17
C GLY A 133 3.38 -4.29 -19.58
N THR A 134 4.63 -3.89 -19.72
CA THR A 134 5.20 -3.64 -21.04
C THR A 134 5.68 -4.96 -21.64
N SER A 135 5.04 -5.39 -22.72
CA SER A 135 5.64 -6.35 -23.65
C SER A 135 6.73 -5.61 -24.39
N TYR A 136 7.99 -5.83 -24.03
CA TYR A 136 9.04 -5.67 -25.03
C TYR A 136 8.99 -6.92 -25.89
N GLY A 137 8.69 -6.74 -27.18
CA GLY A 137 8.58 -7.80 -28.17
C GLY A 137 9.75 -8.78 -28.08
N SER A 138 9.42 -10.07 -28.27
CA SER A 138 10.37 -11.16 -28.46
C SER A 138 11.39 -10.88 -29.55
#